data_AF-A0A3R9WLF1-F1
#
_entry.id   AF-A0A3R9WLF1-F1
#
_cell.length_a   1.000
_cell.length_b   1.000
_cell.length_c   1.000
_cell.angle_alpha   90.00
_cell.angle_beta   90.00
_cell.angle_gamma   90.00
#
_symmetry.space_group_name_H-M   'P 1'
#
loop_
_entity.id
_entity.type
_entity.pdbx_description
1 polymer ?
#
loop_
_entity_poly.entity_id
_entity_poly.type
_entity_poly.pdbx_seq_one_letter_code
_entity_poly.pdbx_strand_id
1 'polypeptide(L)' 'MGIFRRATSASAPADPAMAELGREYANARRHGDRKTMNKIKRQINGSDGDLSSFAEGARAYDAIPPAYSKPRRNRRR' A
#
# COMPACT_ATOMS: atom_id res chain seq x y z
N MET A 1 -13.66 25.10 -7.68
CA MET A 1 -12.34 24.46 -7.88
C MET A 1 -11.91 23.86 -6.56
N GLY A 2 -11.87 22.53 -6.47
CA GLY A 2 -11.63 21.79 -5.22
C GLY A 2 -10.17 21.89 -4.76
N ILE A 3 -9.98 22.14 -3.47
CA ILE A 3 -8.67 22.33 -2.83
C ILE A 3 -8.02 20.95 -2.65
N PHE A 4 -7.13 20.57 -3.57
CA PHE A 4 -6.27 19.41 -3.37
C PHE A 4 -5.18 19.77 -2.37
N ARG A 5 -5.33 19.34 -1.11
CA ARG A 5 -4.26 19.40 -0.12
C ARG A 5 -3.21 18.35 -0.49
N ARG A 6 -2.13 18.76 -1.16
CA ARG A 6 -0.89 17.98 -1.20
C ARG A 6 -0.32 18.02 0.21
N ALA A 7 -0.32 16.90 0.93
CA ALA A 7 0.37 16.78 2.21
C ALA A 7 1.89 16.97 1.96
N THR A 8 2.36 18.21 2.09
CA THR A 8 3.76 18.60 2.01
C THR A 8 4.41 18.46 3.38
N SER A 9 4.58 17.23 3.86
CA SER A 9 5.54 16.81 4.91
C SER A 9 5.31 15.33 5.25
N ALA A 10 5.49 14.43 4.28
CA ALA A 10 5.78 13.04 4.63
C ALA A 10 7.28 12.98 4.84
N SER A 11 7.72 12.73 6.08
CA SER A 11 9.08 12.27 6.37
C SER A 11 9.45 11.25 5.30
N ALA A 12 10.61 11.38 4.66
CA ALA A 12 11.09 10.28 3.83
C ALA A 12 11.07 9.01 4.70
N PRO A 13 10.53 7.88 4.20
CA PRO A 13 10.56 6.64 4.96
C PRO A 13 12.01 6.33 5.33
N ALA A 14 12.23 5.84 6.55
CA ALA A 14 13.58 5.53 7.04
C ALA A 14 14.28 4.51 6.13
N ASP A 15 13.50 3.60 5.54
CA ASP A 15 13.93 2.70 4.48
C ASP A 15 12.99 2.80 3.25
N PRO A 16 13.41 3.48 2.17
CA PRO A 16 12.59 3.62 0.97
C PRO A 16 12.35 2.29 0.25
N ALA A 17 13.28 1.34 0.30
CA ALA A 17 13.11 0.04 -0.35
C ALA A 17 12.02 -0.80 0.35
N MET A 18 11.98 -0.75 1.70
CA MET A 18 10.91 -1.39 2.47
C MET A 18 9.55 -0.74 2.24
N ALA A 19 9.51 0.59 2.09
CA ALA A 19 8.28 1.31 1.76
C ALA A 19 7.75 0.92 0.37
N GLU A 20 8.62 0.71 -0.62
CA GLU A 20 8.23 0.21 -1.94
C GLU A 20 7.65 -1.20 -1.88
N LEU A 21 8.27 -2.12 -1.12
CA LEU A 21 7.72 -3.46 -0.87
C LEU A 21 6.33 -3.40 -0.21
N GLY A 22 6.12 -2.46 0.71
CA GLY A 22 4.82 -2.18 1.31
C GLY A 22 3.76 -1.80 0.28
N ARG A 23 4.11 -0.90 -0.63
CA ARG A 23 3.23 -0.50 -1.74
C ARG A 23 2.92 -1.66 -2.67
N GLU A 24 3.93 -2.44 -3.06
CA GLU A 24 3.77 -3.59 -3.95
C GLU A 24 2.89 -4.67 -3.30
N TYR A 25 3.06 -4.92 -2.01
CA TYR A 25 2.20 -5.84 -1.25
C TYR A 25 0.74 -5.38 -1.23
N ALA A 26 0.50 -4.08 -1.02
CA ALA A 26 -0.85 -3.51 -1.02
C ALA A 26 -1.49 -3.60 -2.42
N ASN A 27 -0.71 -3.38 -3.48
CA ASN A 27 -1.13 -3.59 -4.87
C ASN A 27 -1.50 -5.06 -5.12
N ALA A 28 -0.61 -6.00 -4.82
CA ALA A 28 -0.87 -7.43 -4.96
C ALA A 28 -2.13 -7.87 -4.20
N ARG A 29 -2.32 -7.35 -2.96
CA ARG A 29 -3.53 -7.61 -2.16
C ARG A 29 -4.80 -7.08 -2.83
N ARG A 30 -4.76 -5.88 -3.42
CA ARG A 30 -5.87 -5.27 -4.14
C ARG A 30 -6.29 -6.08 -5.37
N HIS A 31 -5.32 -6.72 -6.03
CA HIS A 31 -5.51 -7.55 -7.21
C HIS A 31 -5.67 -9.05 -6.90
N GLY A 32 -5.52 -9.47 -5.64
CA GLY A 32 -5.63 -10.87 -5.22
C GLY A 32 -4.44 -11.74 -5.64
N ASP A 33 -3.29 -11.15 -5.97
CA ASP A 33 -2.08 -11.88 -6.35
C ASP A 33 -1.36 -12.46 -5.11
N ARG A 34 -1.78 -13.67 -4.74
CA ARG A 34 -1.23 -14.40 -3.60
C ARG A 34 0.24 -14.78 -3.78
N LYS A 35 0.72 -14.97 -5.02
CA LYS A 35 2.11 -15.37 -5.28
C LYS A 35 3.04 -14.23 -4.91
N THR A 36 2.73 -13.03 -5.39
CA THR A 36 3.50 -11.82 -5.11
C THR A 36 3.44 -11.47 -3.62
N MET A 37 2.26 -11.56 -3.00
CA MET A 37 2.12 -11.36 -1.55
C MET A 37 3.01 -12.32 -0.74
N ASN A 38 3.05 -13.61 -1.10
CA ASN A 38 3.85 -14.60 -0.39
C ASN A 38 5.36 -14.40 -0.63
N LYS A 39 5.75 -14.02 -1.85
CA LYS A 39 7.14 -13.67 -2.18
C LYS A 39 7.63 -12.52 -1.31
N ILE A 40 6.86 -11.43 -1.23
CA ILE A 40 7.19 -10.25 -0.44
C ILE A 40 7.25 -10.60 1.06
N LYS A 41 6.29 -11.38 1.57
CA LYS A 41 6.32 -11.86 2.96
C LYS A 41 7.60 -12.64 3.30
N ARG A 42 8.07 -13.51 2.39
CA ARG A 42 9.33 -14.26 2.59
C ARG A 42 10.54 -13.33 2.57
N GLN A 43 10.52 -12.30 1.73
CA GLN A 43 11.60 -11.31 1.64
C GLN A 43 11.72 -10.48 2.93
N ILE A 44 10.60 -10.05 3.50
CA ILE A 44 10.56 -9.27 4.74
C ILE A 44 10.97 -10.13 5.95
N ASN A 45 10.52 -11.39 6.01
CA ASN A 45 10.84 -12.28 7.12
C ASN A 45 12.35 -12.63 7.20
N GLY A 46 13.11 -12.42 6.12
CA GLY A 46 14.55 -12.59 6.10
C GLY A 46 15.36 -11.28 6.15
N SER A 47 14.69 -10.13 6.28
CA SER A 47 15.35 -8.83 6.34
C SER A 47 15.11 -8.16 7.68
N ASP A 48 16.15 -7.60 8.31
CA ASP A 48 16.04 -6.69 9.45
C ASP A 48 15.57 -5.28 9.03
N GLY A 49 14.74 -5.22 7.98
CA GLY A 49 14.21 -3.96 7.45
C GLY A 49 13.23 -3.33 8.42
N ASP A 50 13.12 -2.00 8.34
CA ASP A 50 12.17 -1.26 9.16
C ASP A 50 10.72 -1.60 8.75
N LEU A 51 10.07 -2.45 9.55
CA LEU A 51 8.68 -2.85 9.37
C LEU A 51 7.72 -1.65 9.43
N SER A 52 8.13 -0.54 10.06
CA SER A 52 7.33 0.67 10.10
C SER A 52 7.27 1.36 8.72
N SER A 53 8.41 1.42 8.01
CA SER A 53 8.50 1.88 6.62
C SER A 53 7.67 1.00 5.68
N PHE A 54 7.66 -0.32 5.87
CA PHE A 54 6.79 -1.24 5.11
C PHE A 54 5.29 -0.93 5.34
N ALA A 55 4.89 -0.75 6.60
CA ALA A 55 3.51 -0.43 6.96
C ALA A 55 3.08 0.94 6.39
N GLU A 56 3.98 1.92 6.39
CA GLU A 56 3.76 3.23 5.79
C GLU A 56 3.53 3.12 4.28
N GLY A 57 4.40 2.38 3.57
CA GLY A 57 4.25 2.12 2.14
C GLY A 57 2.90 1.48 1.79
N ALA A 58 2.49 0.47 2.54
CA ALA A 58 1.20 -0.19 2.33
C ALA A 58 0.02 0.76 2.54
N ARG A 59 0.05 1.56 3.62
CA ARG A 59 -0.98 2.58 3.91
C ARG A 59 -1.03 3.67 2.84
N ALA A 60 0.14 4.11 2.35
CA ALA A 60 0.23 5.11 1.30
C ALA A 60 -0.46 4.64 0.01
N TYR A 61 -0.33 3.36 -0.34
CA TYR A 61 -1.02 2.80 -1.51
C TYR A 61 -2.53 2.59 -1.26
N ASP A 62 -2.91 2.08 -0.09
CA ASP A 62 -4.32 1.87 0.26
C ASP A 62 -5.11 3.19 0.33
N ALA A 63 -4.45 4.29 0.70
CA ALA A 63 -5.04 5.62 0.69
C ALA A 63 -5.38 6.12 -0.73
N ILE A 64 -4.84 5.50 -1.79
CA ILE A 64 -5.15 5.86 -3.16
C ILE A 64 -6.55 5.31 -3.51
N PRO A 65 -7.56 6.19 -3.62
CA PRO A 65 -8.91 5.76 -3.98
C PRO A 65 -8.86 5.09 -5.37
N PRO A 66 -9.72 4.09 -5.63
CA PRO A 66 -9.86 3.57 -6.97
C PRO A 66 -10.23 4.67 -7.96
N ALA A 67 -9.55 4.67 -9.11
CA ALA A 67 -9.78 5.62 -10.21
C ALA A 67 -11.24 5.68 -10.66
N TYR A 68 -11.98 4.59 -10.42
CA TYR A 68 -13.41 4.50 -10.65
C TYR A 68 -14.11 4.18 -9.34
N SER A 69 -15.17 4.92 -9.01
CA SER A 69 -16.10 4.52 -7.95
C SER A 69 -16.60 3.13 -8.28
N LYS A 70 -16.10 2.09 -7.59
CA LYS A 70 -16.67 0.75 -7.71
C LYS A 70 -18.18 0.91 -7.45
N PRO A 71 -19.07 0.46 -8.35
CA PRO A 71 -20.48 0.52 -8.08
C PRO A 71 -20.69 -0.14 -6.74
N ARG A 72 -21.24 0.61 -5.77
CA ARG A 72 -21.56 0.11 -4.43
C ARG A 72 -22.46 -1.09 -4.70
N ARG A 73 -21.88 -2.30 -4.61
CA ARG A 73 -22.59 -3.54 -4.90
C ARG A 73 -23.70 -3.58 -3.87
N ASN A 74 -24.90 -3.20 -4.30
CA ASN A 74 -26.09 -3.15 -3.47
C ASN A 74 -26.29 -4.59 -3.01
N ARG A 75 -25.81 -4.91 -1.80
CA ARG A 75 -26.18 -6.15 -1.12
C ARG A 75 -27.64 -5.95 -0.80
N ARG A 76 -28.49 -6.29 -1.76
CA ARG A 76 -29.92 -6.47 -1.55
C ARG A 76 -30.01 -7.53 -0.45
N ARG A 77 -30.26 -7.05 0.77
CA ARG A 77 -30.86 -7.85 1.83
C ARG A 77 -32.26 -8.23 1.38
#